data_AF-A0A7V2JFZ7-F1
#
_entry.id   AF-A0A7V2JFZ7-F1
#
_cell.length_a   1.000
_cell.length_b   1.000
_cell.length_c   1.000
_cell.angle_alpha   90.00
_cell.angle_beta   90.00
_cell.angle_gamma   90.00
#
_symmetry.space_group_name_H-M   'P 1'
#
loop_
_entity.id
_entity.type
_entity.pdbx_description
1 polymer ?
#
loop_
_entity_poly.entity_id
_entity_poly.type
_entity_poly.pdbx_seq_one_letter_code
_entity_poly.pdbx_strand_id
1 'polypeptide(L)'
;MPFDGLTLKKLMKHLKDIKGTVLRQIYQPRKNEYYFQFSDFLLRVSLKPEFSFVSISEKFWDELPYPSNFVMLLRSQVKSARVMDIFQLDFDRVLVMDLK
;
A
#
# COMPACT_ATOMS: atom_id res chain seq x y z
N MET A 1 -6.79 19.43 2.72
CA MET A 1 -7.90 18.70 2.08
C MET A 1 -7.90 17.28 2.65
N PRO A 2 -9.03 16.75 3.14
CA PRO A 2 -9.07 15.36 3.61
C PRO A 2 -8.75 14.40 2.46
N PHE A 3 -8.13 13.25 2.75
CA PHE A 3 -7.94 12.21 1.75
C PHE A 3 -9.31 11.62 1.36
N ASP A 4 -9.79 12.00 0.19
CA ASP A 4 -11.11 11.66 -0.35
C ASP A 4 -11.02 10.81 -1.62
N GLY A 5 -12.17 10.41 -2.15
CA GLY A 5 -12.26 9.60 -3.36
C GLY A 5 -11.65 10.28 -4.59
N LEU A 6 -11.75 11.61 -4.70
CA LEU A 6 -11.15 12.36 -5.80
C LEU A 6 -9.62 12.38 -5.70
N THR A 7 -9.10 12.53 -4.48
CA THR A 7 -7.67 12.46 -4.18
C THR A 7 -7.13 11.06 -4.48
N LEU A 8 -7.85 10.01 -4.08
CA LEU A 8 -7.52 8.63 -4.44
C LEU A 8 -7.53 8.45 -5.97
N LYS A 9 -8.51 9.00 -6.69
CA LYS A 9 -8.57 8.92 -8.16
C LYS A 9 -7.34 9.55 -8.82
N LYS A 10 -6.85 10.66 -8.28
CA LYS A 10 -5.61 11.29 -8.75
C LYS A 10 -4.40 10.40 -8.47
N LEU A 11 -4.30 9.83 -7.27
CA LEU A 11 -3.25 8.88 -6.91
C LEU A 11 -3.24 7.65 -7.83
N MET A 12 -4.42 7.11 -8.16
CA MET A 12 -4.54 5.95 -9.06
C MET A 12 -3.95 6.19 -10.45
N LYS A 13 -3.91 7.44 -10.93
CA LYS A 13 -3.24 7.77 -12.19
C LYS A 13 -1.73 7.55 -12.13
N HIS A 14 -1.13 7.73 -10.95
CA HIS A 14 0.29 7.49 -10.71
C HIS A 14 0.60 6.01 -10.40
N LEU A 15 -0.39 5.24 -9.95
CA LEU A 15 -0.22 3.81 -9.65
C LEU A 15 -0.47 2.89 -10.84
N LYS A 16 -0.86 3.40 -12.02
CA LYS A 16 -1.17 2.56 -13.20
C LYS A 16 -0.01 1.65 -13.61
N ASP A 17 1.22 2.12 -13.46
CA ASP A 17 2.41 1.40 -13.92
C ASP A 17 2.86 0.30 -12.96
N ILE A 18 2.19 0.13 -11.81
CA ILE A 18 2.48 -0.96 -10.86
C ILE A 18 2.03 -2.33 -11.39
N LYS A 19 1.12 -2.36 -12.37
CA LYS A 19 0.57 -3.61 -12.91
C LYS A 19 1.70 -4.46 -13.51
N GLY A 20 1.77 -5.73 -13.09
CA GLY A 20 2.83 -6.67 -13.48
C GLY A 20 4.08 -6.62 -12.61
N THR A 21 4.23 -5.63 -11.73
CA THR A 21 5.33 -5.59 -10.75
C THR A 21 5.10 -6.61 -9.62
N VAL A 22 6.15 -6.87 -8.84
CA VAL A 22 6.14 -7.84 -7.75
C VAL A 22 6.19 -7.12 -6.40
N LEU A 23 5.31 -7.54 -5.48
CA LEU A 23 5.35 -7.10 -4.09
C LEU A 23 6.54 -7.75 -3.36
N ARG A 24 7.64 -7.02 -3.21
CA ARG A 24 8.91 -7.55 -2.69
C ARG A 24 8.87 -7.79 -1.18
N GLN A 25 8.28 -6.86 -0.45
CA GLN A 25 8.26 -6.88 1.01
C GLN A 25 7.12 -6.02 1.55
N ILE A 26 6.69 -6.32 2.77
CA ILE A 26 5.70 -5.53 3.50
C ILE A 26 6.30 -5.13 4.85
N TYR A 27 6.22 -3.87 5.24
CA TYR A 27 6.68 -3.38 6.54
C TYR A 27 5.52 -2.78 7.34
N GLN A 28 5.70 -2.71 8.66
CA GLN A 28 4.78 -2.05 9.57
C GLN A 28 5.59 -1.35 10.68
N PRO A 29 6.09 -0.12 10.45
CA PRO A 29 6.81 0.63 11.49
C PRO A 29 5.93 0.97 12.69
N ARG A 30 4.62 1.15 12.45
CA ARG A 30 3.66 1.56 13.47
C ARG A 30 2.39 0.73 13.31
N LYS A 31 1.64 0.57 14.40
CA LYS A 31 0.45 -0.31 14.46
C LYS A 31 -0.53 -0.16 13.28
N ASN A 32 -0.79 1.08 12.84
CA ASN A 32 -1.75 1.38 11.76
C ASN A 32 -1.08 1.90 10.48
N GLU A 33 0.23 1.67 10.31
CA GLU A 33 0.95 2.12 9.11
C GLU A 33 1.65 0.94 8.45
N TYR A 34 1.34 0.75 7.17
CA TYR A 34 1.85 -0.35 6.36
C TYR A 34 2.57 0.20 5.14
N TYR A 35 3.66 -0.46 4.77
CA TYR A 35 4.46 -0.09 3.60
C TYR A 35 4.62 -1.31 2.72
N PHE A 36 4.15 -1.21 1.48
CA PHE A 36 4.27 -2.25 0.47
C PHE A 36 5.39 -1.85 -0.48
N GLN A 37 6.47 -2.63 -0.47
CA GLN A 37 7.66 -2.35 -1.26
C GLN A 37 7.55 -3.03 -2.63
N PHE A 38 7.63 -2.23 -3.68
CA PHE A 38 7.75 -2.67 -5.05
C PHE A 38 9.17 -2.40 -5.55
N SER A 39 9.44 -2.63 -6.84
CA SER A 39 10.77 -2.41 -7.42
C SER A 39 11.22 -0.96 -7.32
N ASP A 40 10.33 -0.03 -7.65
CA ASP A 40 10.69 1.36 -7.91
C ASP A 40 10.09 2.33 -6.90
N PHE A 41 9.21 1.84 -6.02
CA PHE A 41 8.57 2.68 -5.01
C PHE A 41 8.06 1.89 -3.80
N LEU A 42 7.69 2.63 -2.75
CA LEU A 42 6.97 2.17 -1.58
C LEU A 42 5.56 2.74 -1.59
N LEU A 43 4.55 1.89 -1.47
CA LEU A 43 3.18 2.32 -1.21
C LEU A 43 2.97 2.37 0.30
N ARG A 44 2.80 3.56 0.85
CA ARG A 44 2.45 3.77 2.26
C ARG A 44 0.93 3.80 2.41
N VAL A 45 0.43 3.02 3.36
CA VAL A 45 -0.99 2.94 3.73
C VAL A 45 -1.11 3.24 5.22
N SER A 46 -1.74 4.36 5.55
CA SER A 46 -2.10 4.70 6.93
C SER A 46 -3.57 4.36 7.14
N LEU A 47 -3.85 3.58 8.18
CA LEU A 47 -5.20 3.24 8.66
C LEU A 47 -5.50 3.90 10.00
N LYS A 48 -4.78 4.98 10.35
CA LYS A 48 -5.09 5.78 11.54
C LYS A 48 -6.48 6.42 11.39
N PRO A 49 -7.37 6.33 12.39
CA PRO A 49 -8.72 6.89 12.30
C PRO A 49 -8.73 8.39 11.95
N GLU A 50 -7.76 9.13 12.48
CA GLU A 50 -7.65 10.58 12.28
C GLU A 50 -7.10 10.93 10.90
N PHE A 51 -6.25 10.06 10.33
CA PHE A 51 -5.50 10.31 9.09
C PHE A 51 -5.32 9.02 8.27
N SER A 52 -6.42 8.53 7.69
CA SER A 52 -6.39 7.39 6.77
C SER A 52 -6.06 7.87 5.36
N PHE A 53 -4.99 7.33 4.76
CA PHE A 53 -4.56 7.70 3.41
C PHE A 53 -3.68 6.64 2.76
N VAL A 54 -3.51 6.77 1.45
CA VAL A 54 -2.51 6.03 0.66
C VAL A 54 -1.59 7.04 -0.04
N SER A 55 -0.30 6.77 -0.07
CA SER A 55 0.68 7.63 -0.75
C SER A 55 1.84 6.83 -1.32
N ILE A 56 2.43 7.32 -2.41
CA ILE A 56 3.71 6.81 -2.94
C ILE A 56 4.85 7.49 -2.17
N SER A 57 5.86 6.71 -1.80
CA SER A 57 7.08 7.19 -1.16
C SER A 57 8.30 6.52 -1.81
N GLU A 58 9.41 7.24 -1.89
CA GLU A 58 10.65 6.71 -2.46
C GLU A 58 11.49 5.95 -1.43
N LYS A 59 11.32 6.24 -0.13
CA LYS A 59 12.18 5.71 0.93
C LYS A 59 11.42 5.44 2.22
N PHE A 60 11.91 4.43 2.93
CA PHE A 60 11.51 4.11 4.29
C PHE A 60 12.51 4.76 5.26
N TRP A 61 12.04 5.58 6.20
CA TRP A 61 12.90 6.37 7.10
C TRP A 61 12.77 5.99 8.58
N ASP A 62 11.85 5.09 8.92
CA ASP A 62 11.61 4.69 10.30
C ASP A 62 12.47 3.47 10.69
N GLU A 63 12.70 3.28 11.99
CA GLU A 63 13.18 2.01 12.50
C GLU A 63 12.10 0.93 12.35
N LEU A 64 12.52 -0.30 12.04
CA LEU A 64 11.62 -1.43 11.87
C LEU A 64 11.52 -2.21 13.19
N PRO A 65 10.38 -2.15 13.90
CA PRO A 65 10.15 -3.06 15.01
C PRO A 65 9.99 -4.49 14.50
N TYR A 66 10.00 -5.44 15.43
CA TYR A 66 9.67 -6.83 15.09
C TYR A 66 8.28 -6.90 14.44
N PRO A 67 8.12 -7.61 13.30
CA PRO A 67 6.85 -7.62 12.58
C PRO A 67 5.74 -8.20 13.44
N SER A 68 4.55 -7.58 13.41
CA SER A 68 3.39 -8.15 14.08
C SER A 68 2.95 -9.47 13.43
N ASN A 69 2.23 -10.30 14.18
CA ASN A 69 1.64 -11.55 13.67
C ASN A 69 0.80 -11.32 12.41
N PHE A 70 0.08 -10.19 12.33
CA PHE A 70 -0.71 -9.82 11.16
C PHE A 70 0.18 -9.59 9.93
N VAL A 71 1.29 -8.86 10.07
CA VAL A 71 2.23 -8.66 8.95
C VAL A 71 2.92 -9.95 8.56
N MET A 72 3.23 -10.82 9.52
CA MET A 72 3.78 -12.15 9.21
C MET A 72 2.78 -12.98 8.40
N LEU A 73 1.50 -13.00 8.80
CA LEU A 73 0.43 -13.64 8.03
C LEU A 73 0.31 -13.03 6.63
N LEU A 74 0.23 -11.71 6.52
CA LEU A 74 0.10 -11.02 5.24
C LEU A 74 1.29 -11.35 4.31
N ARG A 75 2.52 -11.32 4.83
CA ARG A 75 3.71 -11.74 4.09
C ARG A 75 3.62 -13.20 3.63
N SER A 76 3.09 -14.11 4.45
CA SER A 76 2.95 -15.52 4.05
C SER A 76 1.99 -15.72 2.88
N GLN A 77 1.02 -14.82 2.72
CA GLN A 77 -0.02 -14.94 1.68
C GLN A 77 0.35 -14.22 0.39
N VAL A 78 0.99 -13.03 0.48
CA VAL A 78 1.13 -12.15 -0.69
C VAL A 78 2.56 -11.64 -0.95
N LYS A 79 3.55 -12.01 -0.12
CA LYS A 79 4.94 -11.66 -0.44
C LYS A 79 5.36 -12.37 -1.72
N SER A 80 6.07 -11.63 -2.59
CA SER A 80 6.46 -12.06 -3.93
C SER A 80 5.30 -12.28 -4.89
N ALA A 81 4.06 -11.93 -4.51
CA ALA A 81 2.93 -11.96 -5.43
C ALA A 81 3.08 -10.87 -6.51
N ARG A 82 2.58 -11.17 -7.71
CA ARG A 82 2.53 -10.23 -8.82
C ARG A 82 1.25 -9.41 -8.75
N VAL A 83 1.35 -8.10 -8.97
CA VAL A 83 0.18 -7.23 -9.08
C VAL A 83 -0.52 -7.48 -10.40
N MET A 84 -1.73 -8.02 -10.34
CA MET A 84 -2.58 -8.31 -11.49
C MET A 84 -3.38 -7.07 -11.90
N ASP A 85 -3.90 -6.35 -10.92
CA ASP A 85 -4.58 -5.07 -11.15
C ASP A 85 -4.54 -4.18 -9.91
N ILE A 86 -4.78 -2.88 -10.13
CA ILE A 86 -4.98 -1.92 -9.06
C ILE A 86 -6.01 -0.88 -9.49
N PHE A 87 -7.08 -0.72 -8.70
CA PHE A 87 -8.17 0.18 -9.06
C PHE A 87 -8.83 0.79 -7.82
N GLN A 88 -9.54 1.87 -8.06
CA GLN A 88 -10.44 2.46 -7.08
C GLN A 88 -11.84 1.91 -7.34
N LEU A 89 -12.55 1.53 -6.28
CA LEU A 89 -13.97 1.18 -6.37
C LEU A 89 -14.78 2.47 -6.54
N ASP A 90 -15.37 2.65 -7.72
CA ASP A 90 -16.15 3.82 -8.12
C ASP A 90 -15.43 5.16 -7.82
N PHE A 91 -16.02 5.98 -6.96
CA PHE A 91 -15.44 7.21 -6.41
C PHE A 91 -15.29 7.14 -4.89
N ASP A 92 -15.35 5.94 -4.31
CA ASP A 92 -15.17 5.74 -2.88
C ASP A 92 -13.70 5.75 -2.47
N ARG A 93 -13.45 5.82 -1.16
CA ARG A 93 -12.11 5.77 -0.57
C ARG A 93 -11.61 4.32 -0.43
N VAL A 94 -11.84 3.50 -1.45
CA VAL A 94 -11.49 2.09 -1.47
C VAL A 94 -10.55 1.82 -2.64
N LEU A 95 -9.32 1.42 -2.30
CA LEU A 95 -8.33 0.92 -3.25
C LEU A 95 -8.34 -0.60 -3.18
N VAL A 96 -8.47 -1.24 -4.34
CA VAL A 96 -8.38 -2.68 -4.51
C VAL A 96 -7.10 -3.00 -5.27
N MET A 97 -6.35 -4.00 -4.78
CA MET A 97 -5.14 -4.50 -5.40
C MET A 97 -5.25 -6.02 -5.53
N ASP A 98 -5.30 -6.49 -6.78
CA ASP A 98 -5.38 -7.92 -7.08
C ASP A 98 -3.97 -8.49 -7.16
N LEU A 99 -3.72 -9.57 -6.42
CA LEU A 99 -2.41 -10.20 -6.28
C LEU A 99 -2.50 -11.69 -6.66
N LYS A 100 -1.45 -12.20 -7.31
CA LYS A 100 -1.32 -13.61 -7.70
C LYS A 100 0.04 -14.19 -7.34
#